data_AF-A0A939WAJ2-F1
#
_entry.id   AF-A0A939WAJ2-F1
#
_cell.length_a   1.000
_cell.length_b   1.000
_cell.length_c   1.000
_cell.angle_alpha   90.00
_cell.angle_beta   90.00
_cell.angle_gamma   90.00
#
_symmetry.space_group_name_H-M   'P 1'
#
loop_
_entity.id
_entity.type
_entity.pdbx_description
1 polymer ?
#
loop_
_entity_poly.entity_id
_entity_poly.type
_entity_poly.pdbx_seq_one_letter_code
_entity_poly.pdbx_strand_id
1 'polypeptide(L)'
;MKHKKTIVIVASLFIVVCITFTILLTMVILPSQKLNKAKKLIDSGDYEEAYNILSNLNYKDSEDLRKSIKTQYEKALLSKASVGSYVVFGTYEQDNNMKNGAEEIEWLVLAKEDNKILVVSRYALECKPYNTSQEPVTWETSSLRQWLNGTFLDNAFSEAERAMIMNAPVDAAENPEYNTDPGNSTSDQVFLLSITQANKHFSSGSRACQATAYCYEQGAYTTEKGLCWWWLRSPGADSRLAAAVQDGGSVDYTGLAVSTSANRFRGPDMVETINCAVRPALWIDLDAPH
;
A
#
# COMPACT_ATOMS: atom_id res chain seq x y z
N MET A 1 21.45 49.59 51.52
CA MET A 1 20.18 49.02 50.99
C MET A 1 19.87 49.37 49.53
N LYS A 2 20.01 50.63 49.06
CA LYS A 2 19.70 51.04 47.68
C LYS A 2 20.46 50.25 46.60
N HIS A 3 21.78 50.12 46.69
CA HIS A 3 22.59 49.39 45.69
C HIS A 3 22.19 47.90 45.54
N LYS A 4 21.88 47.19 46.63
CA LYS A 4 21.39 45.80 46.55
C LYS A 4 20.05 45.70 45.81
N LYS A 5 19.12 46.64 46.02
CA LYS A 5 17.84 46.69 45.28
C LYS A 5 18.05 46.98 43.79
N THR A 6 18.95 47.90 43.44
CA THR A 6 19.25 48.22 42.03
C THR A 6 19.91 47.04 41.30
N ILE A 7 20.86 46.34 41.94
CA ILE A 7 21.51 45.15 41.36
C ILE A 7 20.49 44.03 41.12
N VAL A 8 19.58 43.78 42.07
CA VAL A 8 18.51 42.77 41.92
C VAL A 8 17.58 43.11 40.75
N ILE A 9 17.20 44.39 40.59
CA ILE A 9 16.35 44.83 39.48
C ILE A 9 17.06 44.63 38.13
N VAL A 10 18.32 45.05 38.01
CA VAL A 10 19.09 44.90 36.76
C VAL A 10 19.31 43.41 36.42
N ALA A 11 19.64 42.58 37.41
CA ALA A 11 19.77 41.13 37.21
C ALA A 11 18.44 40.49 36.75
N SER A 12 17.31 40.88 37.36
CA SER A 12 15.99 40.39 36.93
C SER A 12 15.63 40.80 35.50
N LEU A 13 15.93 42.04 35.08
CA LEU A 13 15.72 42.51 33.71
C LEU A 13 16.58 41.74 32.70
N PHE A 14 17.84 41.49 33.04
CA PHE A 14 18.74 40.71 32.20
C PHE A 14 18.24 39.27 32.02
N ILE A 15 17.79 38.63 33.11
CA ILE A 15 17.19 37.29 33.05
C ILE A 15 15.97 37.28 32.13
N VAL A 16 15.08 38.27 32.24
CA VAL A 16 13.91 38.38 31.38
C VAL A 16 14.31 38.52 29.90
N VAL A 17 15.31 39.33 29.58
CA VAL A 17 15.82 39.48 28.20
C VAL A 17 16.44 38.18 27.67
N CYS A 18 17.19 37.44 28.49
CA CYS A 18 17.72 36.13 28.10
C CYS A 18 16.59 35.13 27.83
N ILE A 19 15.54 35.12 28.66
CA ILE A 19 14.38 34.25 28.47
C ILE A 19 13.62 34.64 27.19
N THR A 20 13.36 35.92 26.95
CA THR A 20 12.65 36.34 25.72
C THR A 20 13.48 36.08 24.46
N PHE A 21 14.80 36.29 24.52
CA PHE A 21 15.69 35.96 23.40
C PHE A 21 15.77 34.46 23.13
N THR A 22 15.89 33.63 24.18
CA THR A 22 15.89 32.16 24.02
C THR A 22 14.58 31.69 23.41
N ILE A 23 13.43 32.18 23.88
CA ILE A 23 12.12 31.88 23.29
C ILE A 23 12.07 32.31 21.81
N LEU A 24 12.49 33.53 21.48
CA LEU A 24 12.52 34.03 20.10
C LEU A 24 13.42 33.16 19.20
N LEU A 25 14.60 32.80 19.69
CA LEU A 25 15.56 31.98 18.98
C LEU A 25 14.97 30.59 18.69
N THR A 26 14.40 29.93 19.69
CA THR A 26 13.94 28.54 19.59
C THR A 26 12.57 28.41 18.90
N MET A 27 11.67 29.37 19.07
CA MET A 27 10.31 29.29 18.54
C MET A 27 10.13 29.97 17.17
N VAL A 28 11.01 30.91 16.81
CA VAL A 28 10.83 31.70 15.57
C VAL A 28 12.05 31.61 14.66
N ILE A 29 13.23 31.97 15.14
CA ILE A 29 14.42 32.12 14.28
C ILE A 29 14.87 30.76 13.72
N LEU A 30 15.08 29.75 14.57
CA LEU A 30 15.55 28.44 14.14
C LEU A 30 14.53 27.70 13.24
N PRO A 31 13.21 27.66 13.56
CA PRO A 31 12.21 27.11 12.65
C PRO A 31 12.16 27.82 11.30
N SER A 32 12.21 29.16 11.28
CA SER A 32 12.19 29.94 10.04
C SER A 32 13.40 29.65 9.14
N GLN A 33 14.61 29.51 9.72
CA GLN A 33 15.80 29.13 8.97
C GLN A 33 15.68 27.73 8.34
N LYS A 34 15.16 26.75 9.10
CA LYS A 34 14.92 25.39 8.59
C LYS A 34 13.87 25.37 7.49
N LEU A 35 12.78 26.13 7.63
CA LEU A 35 11.76 26.27 6.59
C LEU A 35 12.34 26.87 5.30
N ASN A 36 13.19 27.89 5.41
CA ASN A 36 13.87 28.48 4.24
C ASN A 36 14.85 27.51 3.59
N LYS A 37 15.53 26.66 4.38
CA LYS A 37 16.37 25.57 3.84
C LYS A 37 15.51 24.57 3.05
N ALA A 38 14.38 24.13 3.61
CA ALA A 38 13.47 23.21 2.93
C ALA A 38 12.95 23.79 1.61
N LYS A 39 12.57 25.07 1.57
CA LYS A 39 12.14 25.76 0.32
C LYS A 39 13.23 25.71 -0.76
N LYS A 40 14.49 26.00 -0.40
CA LYS A 40 15.60 25.90 -1.36
C LYS A 40 15.82 24.48 -1.88
N LEU A 41 15.64 23.47 -1.04
CA LEU A 41 15.74 22.06 -1.44
C LEU A 41 14.61 21.68 -2.40
N ILE A 42 13.39 22.16 -2.15
CA ILE A 42 12.25 22.02 -3.07
C ILE A 42 12.56 22.66 -4.42
N ASP A 43 13.09 23.90 -4.42
CA ASP A 43 13.47 24.62 -5.65
C ASP A 43 14.57 23.88 -6.43
N SER A 44 15.43 23.13 -5.77
CA SER A 44 16.46 22.29 -6.39
C SER A 44 16.01 20.85 -6.71
N GLY A 45 14.77 20.48 -6.39
CA GLY A 45 14.21 19.14 -6.62
C GLY A 45 14.64 18.07 -5.60
N ASP A 46 15.27 18.45 -4.49
CA ASP A 46 15.62 17.53 -3.39
C ASP A 46 14.46 17.40 -2.40
N TYR A 47 13.41 16.69 -2.85
CA TYR A 47 12.19 16.51 -2.08
C TYR A 47 12.37 15.63 -0.85
N GLU A 48 13.34 14.71 -0.86
CA GLU A 48 13.62 13.84 0.29
C GLU A 48 14.20 14.62 1.46
N GLU A 49 15.28 15.39 1.23
CA GLU A 49 15.85 16.20 2.31
C GLU A 49 14.85 17.29 2.76
N ALA A 50 14.11 17.88 1.83
CA ALA A 50 13.07 18.86 2.15
C ALA A 50 11.98 18.27 3.06
N TYR A 51 11.41 17.11 2.69
CA TYR A 51 10.35 16.46 3.47
C TYR A 51 10.85 16.08 4.87
N ASN A 52 12.06 15.55 4.98
CA ASN A 52 12.69 15.23 6.26
C ASN A 52 12.88 16.46 7.15
N ILE A 53 13.26 17.61 6.60
CA ILE A 53 13.33 18.86 7.37
C ILE A 53 11.94 19.29 7.84
N LEU A 54 10.95 19.27 6.95
CA LEU A 54 9.59 19.73 7.26
C LEU A 54 8.88 18.84 8.29
N SER A 55 9.11 17.52 8.26
CA SER A 55 8.54 16.57 9.23
C SER A 55 9.02 16.81 10.67
N ASN A 56 10.23 17.36 10.83
CA ASN A 56 10.84 17.67 12.12
C ASN A 56 10.54 19.11 12.61
N LEU A 57 9.64 19.83 11.94
CA LEU A 57 9.22 21.18 12.30
C LEU A 57 7.79 21.17 12.84
N ASN A 58 7.63 21.68 14.06
CA ASN A 58 6.32 22.01 14.61
C ASN A 58 5.98 23.47 14.27
N TYR A 59 5.71 23.74 13.00
CA TYR A 59 5.40 25.06 12.47
C TYR A 59 4.28 24.94 11.43
N LYS A 60 3.23 25.76 11.51
CA LYS A 60 2.05 25.57 10.65
C LYS A 60 2.40 25.55 9.15
N ASP A 61 3.20 26.51 8.70
CA ASP A 61 3.64 26.60 7.31
C ASP A 61 4.47 25.38 6.86
N SER A 62 5.16 24.70 7.78
CA SER A 62 5.90 23.48 7.42
C SER A 62 4.98 22.29 7.18
N GLU A 63 3.83 22.22 7.86
CA GLU A 63 2.85 21.17 7.64
C GLU A 63 2.18 21.30 6.26
N ASP A 64 1.74 22.51 5.91
CA ASP A 64 1.09 22.78 4.62
C ASP A 64 2.08 22.54 3.47
N LEU A 65 3.32 23.01 3.61
CA LEU A 65 4.37 22.77 2.61
C LEU A 65 4.76 21.29 2.52
N ARG A 66 4.79 20.56 3.65
CA ARG A 66 5.05 19.11 3.64
C ARG A 66 3.96 18.36 2.87
N LYS A 67 2.70 18.72 3.09
CA LYS A 67 1.56 18.15 2.35
C LYS A 67 1.67 18.47 0.86
N SER A 68 2.04 19.70 0.50
CA SER A 68 2.14 20.10 -0.91
C SER A 68 3.25 19.40 -1.69
N ILE A 69 4.30 18.90 -1.02
CA ILE A 69 5.40 18.17 -1.66
C ILE A 69 5.35 16.65 -1.49
N LYS A 70 4.28 16.11 -0.86
CA LYS A 70 4.20 14.71 -0.46
C LYS A 70 4.37 13.77 -1.64
N THR A 71 3.68 14.01 -2.75
CA THR A 71 3.75 13.17 -3.96
C THR A 71 5.14 13.18 -4.58
N GLN A 72 5.82 14.33 -4.61
CA GLN A 72 7.18 14.44 -5.15
C GLN A 72 8.19 13.70 -4.26
N TYR A 73 7.99 13.76 -2.95
CA TYR A 73 8.77 12.99 -1.98
C TYR A 73 8.57 11.47 -2.18
N GLU A 74 7.32 11.00 -2.26
CA GLU A 74 7.00 9.60 -2.51
C GLU A 74 7.60 9.11 -3.82
N LYS A 75 7.43 9.88 -4.91
CA LYS A 75 8.04 9.58 -6.21
C LYS A 75 9.57 9.45 -6.10
N ALA A 76 10.24 10.36 -5.38
CA ALA A 76 11.68 10.29 -5.19
C ALA A 76 12.13 9.01 -4.46
N LEU A 77 11.35 8.53 -3.49
CA LEU A 77 11.61 7.27 -2.80
C LEU A 77 11.36 6.05 -3.71
N LEU A 78 10.23 6.05 -4.44
CA LEU A 78 9.86 4.99 -5.37
C LEU A 78 10.92 4.82 -6.47
N SER A 79 11.47 5.92 -7.00
CA SER A 79 12.53 5.90 -8.01
C SER A 79 13.85 5.29 -7.50
N LYS A 80 14.09 5.30 -6.18
CA LYS A 80 15.27 4.66 -5.55
C LYS A 80 15.04 3.19 -5.19
N ALA A 81 13.81 2.70 -5.26
CA ALA A 81 13.46 1.34 -4.87
C ALA A 81 14.18 0.30 -5.72
N SER A 82 14.47 -0.86 -5.11
CA SER A 82 15.13 -1.99 -5.77
C SER A 82 14.20 -3.21 -5.79
N VAL A 83 14.36 -4.10 -6.76
CA VAL A 83 13.60 -5.36 -6.76
C VAL A 83 13.88 -6.11 -5.45
N GLY A 84 12.81 -6.56 -4.78
CA GLY A 84 12.85 -7.20 -3.48
C GLY A 84 12.79 -6.25 -2.27
N SER A 85 12.86 -4.93 -2.46
CA SER A 85 12.64 -3.97 -1.37
C SER A 85 11.14 -3.71 -1.14
N TYR A 86 10.83 -3.14 0.02
CA TYR A 86 9.50 -2.61 0.32
C TYR A 86 9.45 -1.09 0.12
N VAL A 87 8.33 -0.61 -0.40
CA VAL A 87 8.01 0.81 -0.55
C VAL A 87 6.63 1.08 0.04
N VAL A 88 6.35 2.35 0.37
CA VAL A 88 5.04 2.79 0.85
C VAL A 88 4.36 3.60 -0.25
N PHE A 89 3.07 3.33 -0.50
CA PHE A 89 2.27 4.04 -1.49
C PHE A 89 0.77 3.81 -1.25
N GLY A 90 -0.03 4.87 -1.10
CA GLY A 90 -1.43 4.75 -0.70
C GLY A 90 -1.63 4.33 0.76
N THR A 91 -2.89 4.34 1.19
CA THR A 91 -3.32 3.98 2.55
C THR A 91 -4.58 3.13 2.51
N TYR A 92 -4.67 2.08 3.32
CA TYR A 92 -5.88 1.27 3.47
C TYR A 92 -6.04 0.83 4.93
N GLU A 93 -7.25 0.52 5.35
CA GLU A 93 -7.52 0.00 6.70
C GLU A 93 -6.87 -1.39 6.86
N GLN A 94 -6.01 -1.56 7.88
CA GLN A 94 -5.26 -2.79 8.09
C GLN A 94 -5.33 -3.30 9.53
N ASP A 95 -5.54 -2.43 10.52
CA ASP A 95 -5.56 -2.81 11.93
C ASP A 95 -6.98 -3.05 12.50
N ASN A 96 -8.03 -2.80 11.70
CA ASN A 96 -9.45 -2.90 12.06
C ASN A 96 -9.91 -1.86 13.11
N ASN A 97 -9.17 -0.75 13.24
CA ASN A 97 -9.50 0.36 14.08
C ASN A 97 -9.90 1.59 13.26
N MET A 98 -11.10 1.57 12.68
CA MET A 98 -11.67 2.68 11.87
C MET A 98 -11.61 4.12 12.46
N LYS A 99 -11.22 4.29 13.73
CA LYS A 99 -11.07 5.58 14.41
C LYS A 99 -9.69 6.23 14.22
N ASN A 100 -8.64 5.47 13.92
CA ASN A 100 -7.29 6.02 13.70
C ASN A 100 -7.05 6.44 12.25
N GLY A 101 -7.91 5.98 11.33
CA GLY A 101 -7.80 6.21 9.90
C GLY A 101 -6.90 5.18 9.22
N ALA A 102 -6.98 5.08 7.89
CA ALA A 102 -6.27 4.07 7.11
C ALA A 102 -4.73 4.14 7.29
N GLU A 103 -4.10 2.96 7.34
CA GLU A 103 -2.65 2.80 7.44
C GLU A 103 -1.96 2.81 6.08
N GLU A 104 -0.70 3.25 6.05
CA GLU A 104 0.18 3.15 4.89
C GLU A 104 0.28 1.71 4.36
N ILE A 105 0.13 1.55 3.04
CA ILE A 105 0.26 0.23 2.41
C ILE A 105 1.73 0.02 2.06
N GLU A 106 2.31 -1.05 2.61
CA GLU A 106 3.63 -1.53 2.19
C GLU A 106 3.51 -2.43 0.96
N TRP A 107 4.37 -2.20 -0.03
CA TRP A 107 4.41 -2.94 -1.29
C TRP A 107 5.78 -3.55 -1.54
N LEU A 108 5.81 -4.83 -1.91
CA LEU A 108 7.01 -5.51 -2.39
C LEU A 108 7.24 -5.19 -3.86
N VAL A 109 8.44 -4.72 -4.20
CA VAL A 109 8.83 -4.47 -5.60
C VAL A 109 9.21 -5.79 -6.28
N LEU A 110 8.41 -6.22 -7.26
CA LEU A 110 8.59 -7.46 -8.00
C LEU A 110 9.42 -7.31 -9.28
N ALA A 111 9.37 -6.13 -9.90
CA ALA A 111 10.15 -5.78 -11.07
C ALA A 111 10.38 -4.27 -11.13
N LYS A 112 11.47 -3.87 -11.77
CA LYS A 112 11.80 -2.48 -12.05
C LYS A 112 12.27 -2.35 -13.49
N GLU A 113 11.65 -1.41 -14.19
CA GLU A 113 12.08 -0.88 -15.48
C GLU A 113 12.48 0.59 -15.27
N ASP A 114 13.12 1.22 -16.26
CA ASP A 114 13.69 2.57 -16.09
C ASP A 114 12.65 3.61 -15.63
N ASN A 115 11.41 3.48 -16.10
CA ASN A 115 10.32 4.42 -15.85
C ASN A 115 9.17 3.87 -14.99
N LYS A 116 9.25 2.62 -14.50
CA LYS A 116 8.14 2.04 -13.74
C LYS A 116 8.56 0.88 -12.85
N ILE A 117 7.75 0.60 -11.84
CA ILE A 117 7.92 -0.57 -10.96
C ILE A 117 6.63 -1.38 -10.88
N LEU A 118 6.76 -2.71 -10.92
CA LEU A 118 5.67 -3.63 -10.59
C LEU A 118 5.75 -3.91 -9.11
N VAL A 119 4.64 -3.69 -8.41
CA VAL A 119 4.55 -3.92 -6.99
C VAL A 119 3.37 -4.83 -6.64
N VAL A 120 3.47 -5.53 -5.51
CA VAL A 120 2.38 -6.30 -4.90
C VAL A 120 2.32 -5.99 -3.41
N SER A 121 1.13 -5.90 -2.83
CA SER A 121 1.01 -5.60 -1.42
C SER A 121 1.76 -6.62 -0.55
N ARG A 122 2.40 -6.14 0.51
CA ARG A 122 3.12 -6.98 1.47
C ARG A 122 2.16 -7.94 2.16
N TYR A 123 1.01 -7.42 2.58
CA TYR A 123 -0.06 -8.15 3.24
C TYR A 123 -1.28 -8.33 2.33
N ALA A 124 -2.10 -9.32 2.63
CA ALA A 124 -3.43 -9.45 2.06
C ALA A 124 -4.34 -8.44 2.76
N LEU A 125 -4.94 -7.52 2.00
CA LEU A 125 -5.55 -6.31 2.55
C LEU A 125 -7.03 -6.46 2.84
N GLU A 126 -7.71 -7.40 2.18
CA GLU A 126 -9.17 -7.50 2.17
C GLU A 126 -9.59 -8.96 1.97
N CYS A 127 -10.77 -9.33 2.45
CA CYS A 127 -11.42 -10.61 2.18
C CYS A 127 -12.64 -10.39 1.30
N LYS A 128 -12.51 -10.68 -0.01
CA LYS A 128 -13.61 -10.59 -0.97
C LYS A 128 -13.63 -11.78 -1.91
N PRO A 129 -14.82 -12.27 -2.28
CA PRO A 129 -14.91 -13.34 -3.26
C PRO A 129 -14.45 -12.84 -4.63
N TYR A 130 -13.97 -13.76 -5.47
CA TYR A 130 -13.53 -13.44 -6.83
C TYR A 130 -14.69 -12.89 -7.67
N ASN A 131 -15.87 -13.46 -7.51
CA ASN A 131 -17.11 -13.01 -8.11
C ASN A 131 -18.23 -12.98 -7.06
N THR A 132 -19.33 -12.25 -7.26
CA THR A 132 -20.44 -12.25 -6.28
C THR A 132 -21.37 -13.45 -6.42
N SER A 133 -21.37 -14.15 -7.56
CA SER A 133 -22.20 -15.33 -7.85
C SER A 133 -21.38 -16.52 -8.31
N GLN A 134 -21.88 -17.74 -8.07
CA GLN A 134 -21.18 -19.01 -8.40
C GLN A 134 -21.46 -19.41 -9.85
N GLU A 135 -21.17 -18.51 -10.77
CA GLU A 135 -21.40 -18.66 -12.20
C GLU A 135 -20.08 -18.61 -12.97
N PRO A 136 -20.02 -19.16 -14.20
CA PRO A 136 -18.88 -18.99 -15.08
C PRO A 136 -18.46 -17.52 -15.17
N VAL A 137 -17.18 -17.24 -14.90
CA VAL A 137 -16.64 -15.89 -14.83
C VAL A 137 -15.19 -15.85 -15.31
N THR A 138 -14.79 -14.72 -15.88
CA THR A 138 -13.41 -14.42 -16.28
C THR A 138 -12.87 -13.27 -15.45
N TRP A 139 -11.55 -13.01 -15.48
CA TRP A 139 -11.00 -11.82 -14.81
C TRP A 139 -11.70 -10.52 -15.26
N GLU A 140 -11.89 -10.36 -16.58
CA GLU A 140 -12.55 -9.21 -17.20
C GLU A 140 -13.92 -8.88 -16.60
N THR A 141 -14.71 -9.91 -16.35
CA THR A 141 -16.12 -9.81 -15.94
C THR A 141 -16.33 -9.97 -14.43
N SER A 142 -15.27 -10.29 -13.69
CA SER A 142 -15.34 -10.53 -12.25
C SER A 142 -15.71 -9.26 -11.46
N SER A 143 -16.54 -9.43 -10.42
CA SER A 143 -16.84 -8.34 -9.49
C SER A 143 -15.61 -7.88 -8.70
N LEU A 144 -14.63 -8.77 -8.47
CA LEU A 144 -13.41 -8.40 -7.77
C LEU A 144 -12.55 -7.41 -8.58
N ARG A 145 -12.42 -7.61 -9.90
CA ARG A 145 -11.74 -6.65 -10.79
C ARG A 145 -12.43 -5.29 -10.76
N GLN A 146 -13.77 -5.27 -10.80
CA GLN A 146 -14.56 -4.03 -10.74
C GLN A 146 -14.34 -3.29 -9.42
N TRP A 147 -14.31 -4.01 -8.30
CA TRP A 147 -14.01 -3.41 -7.00
C TRP A 147 -12.57 -2.88 -6.91
N LEU A 148 -11.59 -3.63 -7.41
CA LEU A 148 -10.17 -3.23 -7.42
C LEU A 148 -9.93 -1.94 -8.21
N ASN A 149 -10.56 -1.80 -9.38
CA ASN A 149 -10.40 -0.66 -10.28
C ASN A 149 -11.44 0.46 -10.05
N GLY A 150 -12.24 0.35 -8.97
CA GLY A 150 -13.19 1.38 -8.55
C GLY A 150 -12.98 1.69 -7.07
N THR A 151 -13.83 1.12 -6.23
CA THR A 151 -13.86 1.40 -4.78
C THR A 151 -12.50 1.26 -4.09
N PHE A 152 -11.73 0.20 -4.37
CA PHE A 152 -10.40 0.05 -3.77
C PHE A 152 -9.47 1.17 -4.22
N LEU A 153 -9.36 1.41 -5.52
CA LEU A 153 -8.50 2.45 -6.09
C LEU A 153 -8.84 3.84 -5.54
N ASP A 154 -10.13 4.17 -5.45
CA ASP A 154 -10.61 5.47 -4.97
C ASP A 154 -10.34 5.69 -3.48
N ASN A 155 -10.45 4.62 -2.68
CA ASN A 155 -10.25 4.70 -1.24
C ASN A 155 -8.76 4.57 -0.84
N ALA A 156 -7.99 3.80 -1.61
CA ALA A 156 -6.61 3.48 -1.26
C ALA A 156 -5.60 4.55 -1.69
N PHE A 157 -5.92 5.32 -2.73
CA PHE A 157 -4.99 6.26 -3.34
C PHE A 157 -5.65 7.63 -3.54
N SER A 158 -4.92 8.69 -3.18
CA SER A 158 -5.29 10.06 -3.52
C SER A 158 -5.29 10.29 -5.05
N GLU A 159 -5.89 11.39 -5.51
CA GLU A 159 -5.89 11.73 -6.94
C GLU A 159 -4.47 11.84 -7.53
N ALA A 160 -3.54 12.43 -6.77
CA ALA A 160 -2.15 12.56 -7.18
C ALA A 160 -1.43 11.20 -7.24
N GLU A 161 -1.70 10.30 -6.30
CA GLU A 161 -1.16 8.92 -6.35
C GLU A 161 -1.78 8.13 -7.51
N ARG A 162 -3.09 8.24 -7.75
CA ARG A 162 -3.75 7.57 -8.89
C ARG A 162 -3.18 8.01 -10.23
N ALA A 163 -2.73 9.26 -10.37
CA ALA A 163 -2.04 9.74 -11.56
C ALA A 163 -0.69 9.05 -11.81
N MET A 164 -0.08 8.47 -10.77
CA MET A 164 1.13 7.66 -10.86
C MET A 164 0.83 6.17 -11.13
N ILE A 165 -0.42 5.71 -11.04
CA ILE A 165 -0.77 4.31 -11.28
C ILE A 165 -1.09 4.12 -12.76
N MET A 166 -0.28 3.31 -13.44
CA MET A 166 -0.45 3.05 -14.86
C MET A 166 -1.74 2.27 -15.12
N ASN A 167 -2.47 2.67 -16.15
CA ASN A 167 -3.47 1.81 -16.77
C ASN A 167 -2.75 0.77 -17.64
N ALA A 168 -2.44 -0.39 -17.06
CA ALA A 168 -1.55 -1.39 -17.64
C ALA A 168 -2.33 -2.43 -18.46
N PRO A 169 -1.78 -2.92 -19.58
CA PRO A 169 -2.33 -4.09 -20.26
C PRO A 169 -2.19 -5.30 -19.34
N VAL A 170 -3.29 -6.01 -19.10
CA VAL A 170 -3.35 -7.24 -18.31
C VAL A 170 -3.84 -8.36 -19.21
N ASP A 171 -2.92 -9.27 -19.55
CA ASP A 171 -3.23 -10.38 -20.45
C ASP A 171 -4.27 -11.33 -19.85
N ALA A 172 -5.11 -11.92 -20.69
CA ALA A 172 -5.93 -13.07 -20.31
C ALA A 172 -5.02 -14.22 -19.86
N ALA A 173 -4.84 -14.42 -18.54
CA ALA A 173 -3.87 -15.40 -18.06
C ALA A 173 -4.44 -16.81 -18.08
N GLU A 174 -3.82 -17.63 -18.91
CA GLU A 174 -4.05 -19.06 -18.95
C GLU A 174 -3.65 -19.74 -17.63
N ASN A 175 -4.27 -20.90 -17.42
CA ASN A 175 -3.84 -21.86 -16.41
C ASN A 175 -2.99 -22.94 -17.10
N PRO A 176 -1.71 -23.12 -16.70
CA PRO A 176 -0.83 -24.07 -17.39
C PRO A 176 -1.22 -25.55 -17.18
N GLU A 177 -2.09 -25.86 -16.22
CA GLU A 177 -2.55 -27.24 -15.96
C GLU A 177 -3.93 -27.53 -16.55
N TYR A 178 -4.73 -26.50 -16.87
CA TYR A 178 -6.12 -26.65 -17.28
C TYR A 178 -6.46 -25.72 -18.47
N ASN A 179 -7.18 -26.26 -19.45
CA ASN A 179 -7.58 -25.53 -20.66
C ASN A 179 -8.88 -24.71 -20.48
N THR A 180 -9.06 -24.10 -19.31
CA THR A 180 -10.21 -23.22 -19.01
C THR A 180 -10.02 -21.89 -19.74
N ASP A 181 -11.06 -21.40 -20.40
CA ASP A 181 -11.03 -20.13 -21.12
C ASP A 181 -10.71 -18.96 -20.15
N PRO A 182 -9.58 -18.24 -20.32
CA PRO A 182 -9.22 -17.12 -19.46
C PRO A 182 -10.03 -15.84 -19.77
N GLY A 183 -10.80 -15.82 -20.85
CA GLY A 183 -11.49 -14.62 -21.34
C GLY A 183 -10.58 -13.69 -22.14
N ASN A 184 -10.90 -12.40 -22.13
CA ASN A 184 -10.13 -11.39 -22.87
C ASN A 184 -9.11 -10.67 -21.99
N SER A 185 -8.08 -10.12 -22.64
CA SER A 185 -7.15 -9.18 -22.00
C SER A 185 -7.87 -7.89 -21.62
N THR A 186 -7.43 -7.27 -20.53
CA THR A 186 -7.99 -6.04 -19.97
C THR A 186 -6.95 -4.92 -19.93
N SER A 187 -7.39 -3.73 -19.53
CA SER A 187 -6.53 -2.63 -19.12
C SER A 187 -6.93 -2.24 -17.70
N ASP A 188 -6.01 -2.41 -16.76
CA ASP A 188 -6.27 -2.28 -15.31
C ASP A 188 -5.22 -1.41 -14.64
N GLN A 189 -5.66 -0.59 -13.68
CA GLN A 189 -4.78 0.13 -12.77
C GLN A 189 -4.37 -0.73 -11.58
N VAL A 190 -5.28 -1.55 -11.07
CA VAL A 190 -5.01 -2.53 -10.01
C VAL A 190 -5.49 -3.90 -10.45
N PHE A 191 -4.65 -4.90 -10.28
CA PHE A 191 -4.91 -6.27 -10.70
C PHE A 191 -4.40 -7.29 -9.68
N LEU A 192 -4.70 -8.57 -9.91
CA LEU A 192 -4.06 -9.68 -9.21
C LEU A 192 -3.00 -10.31 -10.09
N LEU A 193 -1.96 -10.89 -9.49
CA LEU A 193 -0.99 -11.66 -10.27
C LEU A 193 -1.66 -12.87 -10.94
N SER A 194 -1.19 -13.23 -12.13
CA SER A 194 -1.47 -14.56 -12.72
C SER A 194 -0.63 -15.66 -12.07
N ILE A 195 -0.98 -16.91 -12.34
CA ILE A 195 -0.13 -18.08 -12.02
C ILE A 195 1.29 -17.88 -12.55
N THR A 196 1.44 -17.51 -13.82
CA THR A 196 2.74 -17.30 -14.47
C THR A 196 3.53 -16.19 -13.78
N GLN A 197 2.91 -15.06 -13.46
CA GLN A 197 3.56 -13.97 -12.73
C GLN A 197 3.95 -14.38 -11.30
N ALA A 198 3.07 -15.07 -10.57
CA ALA A 198 3.36 -15.55 -9.23
C ALA A 198 4.52 -16.56 -9.22
N ASN A 199 4.61 -17.44 -10.22
CA ASN A 199 5.73 -18.38 -10.37
C ASN A 199 7.03 -17.70 -10.82
N LYS A 200 6.93 -16.65 -11.64
CA LYS A 200 8.09 -15.88 -12.12
C LYS A 200 8.72 -15.03 -11.02
N HIS A 201 7.90 -14.30 -10.26
CA HIS A 201 8.37 -13.28 -9.33
C HIS A 201 8.69 -13.81 -7.93
N PHE A 202 8.29 -15.05 -7.61
CA PHE A 202 8.55 -15.65 -6.30
C PHE A 202 9.12 -17.06 -6.44
N SER A 203 10.13 -17.36 -5.61
CA SER A 203 10.45 -18.75 -5.28
C SER A 203 9.33 -19.42 -4.50
N SER A 204 9.24 -20.76 -4.58
CA SER A 204 8.28 -21.54 -3.80
C SER A 204 8.42 -21.26 -2.30
N GLY A 205 7.30 -21.12 -1.58
CA GLY A 205 7.25 -20.70 -0.18
C GLY A 205 7.29 -19.18 0.04
N SER A 206 8.05 -18.43 -0.77
CA SER A 206 8.12 -16.96 -0.68
C SER A 206 6.82 -16.25 -1.09
N ARG A 207 5.86 -17.00 -1.65
CA ARG A 207 4.51 -16.51 -1.97
C ARG A 207 3.56 -16.50 -0.79
N ALA A 208 3.90 -17.16 0.32
CA ALA A 208 3.10 -17.13 1.53
C ALA A 208 2.87 -15.67 1.96
N CYS A 209 1.64 -15.34 2.33
CA CYS A 209 1.22 -13.97 2.62
C CYS A 209 0.48 -13.96 3.95
N GLN A 210 0.74 -12.94 4.76
CA GLN A 210 -0.03 -12.69 5.98
C GLN A 210 -1.23 -11.80 5.65
N ALA A 211 -2.38 -12.12 6.22
CA ALA A 211 -3.53 -11.23 6.22
C ALA A 211 -3.32 -10.09 7.21
N THR A 212 -3.84 -8.91 6.90
CA THR A 212 -4.00 -7.83 7.88
C THR A 212 -5.06 -8.21 8.92
N ALA A 213 -5.09 -7.50 10.06
CA ALA A 213 -6.13 -7.73 11.07
C ALA A 213 -7.52 -7.40 10.48
N TYR A 214 -7.60 -6.33 9.68
CA TYR A 214 -8.81 -6.00 8.93
C TYR A 214 -9.24 -7.14 7.99
N CYS A 215 -8.35 -7.67 7.16
CA CYS A 215 -8.64 -8.78 6.26
C CYS A 215 -9.16 -10.03 7.00
N TYR A 216 -8.56 -10.35 8.15
CA TYR A 216 -9.02 -11.44 9.01
C TYR A 216 -10.45 -11.18 9.55
N GLU A 217 -10.72 -9.98 10.02
CA GLU A 217 -12.05 -9.58 10.52
C GLU A 217 -13.11 -9.54 9.41
N GLN A 218 -12.70 -9.37 8.15
CA GLN A 218 -13.55 -9.56 6.97
C GLN A 218 -13.78 -11.05 6.61
N GLY A 219 -13.24 -11.96 7.43
CA GLY A 219 -13.53 -13.40 7.38
C GLY A 219 -12.53 -14.23 6.58
N ALA A 220 -11.34 -13.70 6.26
CA ALA A 220 -10.32 -14.47 5.55
C ALA A 220 -9.87 -15.69 6.35
N TYR A 221 -9.61 -16.80 5.66
CA TYR A 221 -8.91 -17.93 6.26
C TYR A 221 -7.51 -17.51 6.69
N THR A 222 -7.15 -17.79 7.94
CA THR A 222 -5.81 -17.61 8.46
C THR A 222 -5.35 -18.81 9.27
N THR A 223 -4.07 -19.15 9.16
CA THR A 223 -3.40 -20.05 10.11
C THR A 223 -3.14 -19.32 11.43
N GLU A 224 -2.72 -20.05 12.47
CA GLU A 224 -2.26 -19.46 13.74
C GLU A 224 -1.12 -18.43 13.57
N LYS A 225 -0.37 -18.49 12.45
CA LYS A 225 0.70 -17.54 12.11
C LYS A 225 0.23 -16.34 11.27
N GLY A 226 -1.08 -16.21 11.07
CA GLY A 226 -1.70 -15.18 10.24
C GLY A 226 -1.54 -15.39 8.73
N LEU A 227 -1.00 -16.53 8.29
CA LEU A 227 -0.86 -16.84 6.86
C LEU A 227 -2.21 -17.16 6.24
N CYS A 228 -2.50 -16.60 5.07
CA CYS A 228 -3.78 -16.74 4.39
C CYS A 228 -3.62 -17.27 2.97
N TRP A 229 -4.74 -17.67 2.38
CA TRP A 229 -4.83 -17.92 0.95
C TRP A 229 -5.11 -16.60 0.23
N TRP A 230 -4.59 -16.41 -0.98
CA TRP A 230 -4.86 -15.21 -1.77
C TRP A 230 -5.09 -15.50 -3.25
N TRP A 231 -6.00 -14.72 -3.86
CA TRP A 231 -6.47 -14.94 -5.23
C TRP A 231 -5.40 -14.66 -6.28
N LEU A 232 -5.43 -15.45 -7.36
CA LEU A 232 -4.79 -15.15 -8.64
C LEU A 232 -5.89 -14.87 -9.67
N ARG A 233 -5.58 -14.06 -10.69
CA ARG A 233 -6.54 -13.77 -11.78
C ARG A 233 -6.67 -14.86 -12.84
N SER A 234 -5.80 -15.87 -12.81
CA SER A 234 -5.91 -17.04 -13.70
C SER A 234 -7.14 -17.87 -13.31
N PRO A 235 -7.88 -18.46 -14.27
CA PRO A 235 -8.98 -19.37 -13.95
C PRO A 235 -8.45 -20.65 -13.31
N GLY A 236 -9.33 -21.36 -12.60
CA GLY A 236 -9.07 -22.71 -12.09
C GLY A 236 -9.38 -23.79 -13.13
N ALA A 237 -9.70 -25.00 -12.65
CA ALA A 237 -10.02 -26.16 -13.48
C ALA A 237 -11.39 -26.09 -14.19
N ASP A 238 -12.26 -25.15 -13.78
CA ASP A 238 -13.58 -24.86 -14.36
C ASP A 238 -13.80 -23.35 -14.28
N SER A 239 -14.65 -22.80 -15.17
CA SER A 239 -14.94 -21.36 -15.25
C SER A 239 -15.58 -20.76 -13.98
N ARG A 240 -16.04 -21.59 -13.03
CA ARG A 240 -16.55 -21.18 -11.71
C ARG A 240 -15.50 -21.28 -10.60
N LEU A 241 -14.25 -21.55 -10.97
CA LEU A 241 -13.10 -21.62 -10.08
C LEU A 241 -12.04 -20.59 -10.51
N ALA A 242 -11.36 -19.98 -9.55
CA ALA A 242 -10.19 -19.13 -9.78
C ALA A 242 -8.98 -19.70 -9.05
N ALA A 243 -7.81 -19.59 -9.66
CA ALA A 243 -6.57 -20.06 -9.04
C ALA A 243 -6.22 -19.21 -7.80
N ALA A 244 -5.47 -19.80 -6.88
CA ALA A 244 -5.05 -19.12 -5.66
C ALA A 244 -3.66 -19.55 -5.25
N VAL A 245 -3.05 -18.82 -4.33
CA VAL A 245 -1.89 -19.27 -3.56
C VAL A 245 -2.37 -19.65 -2.17
N GLN A 246 -1.96 -20.83 -1.71
CA GLN A 246 -2.26 -21.34 -0.38
C GLN A 246 -1.34 -20.72 0.68
N ASP A 247 -1.70 -20.86 1.94
CA ASP A 247 -0.96 -20.39 3.13
C ASP A 247 0.53 -20.79 3.14
N GLY A 248 0.88 -21.97 2.63
CA GLY A 248 2.27 -22.42 2.46
C GLY A 248 3.02 -21.82 1.26
N GLY A 249 2.39 -20.96 0.45
CA GLY A 249 2.95 -20.35 -0.74
C GLY A 249 2.91 -21.22 -2.01
N SER A 250 2.24 -22.37 -1.97
CA SER A 250 1.99 -23.21 -3.15
C SER A 250 0.85 -22.64 -3.99
N VAL A 251 0.97 -22.72 -5.31
CA VAL A 251 -0.12 -22.37 -6.23
C VAL A 251 -1.13 -23.53 -6.27
N ASP A 252 -2.41 -23.23 -6.08
CA ASP A 252 -3.53 -24.13 -6.34
C ASP A 252 -4.06 -23.88 -7.76
N TYR A 253 -3.62 -24.72 -8.70
CA TYR A 253 -4.01 -24.66 -10.11
C TYR A 253 -5.46 -25.14 -10.32
N THR A 254 -5.99 -26.02 -9.46
CA THR A 254 -7.38 -26.44 -9.54
C THR A 254 -8.32 -25.29 -9.20
N GLY A 255 -7.91 -24.47 -8.23
CA GLY A 255 -8.60 -23.25 -7.85
C GLY A 255 -9.72 -23.44 -6.83
N LEU A 256 -10.28 -22.31 -6.40
CA LEU A 256 -11.35 -22.18 -5.43
C LEU A 256 -12.61 -21.61 -6.07
N ALA A 257 -13.77 -21.93 -5.51
CA ALA A 257 -15.05 -21.38 -5.95
C ALA A 257 -15.08 -19.85 -5.89
N VAL A 258 -15.54 -19.24 -6.97
CA VAL A 258 -15.45 -17.78 -7.17
C VAL A 258 -16.38 -16.97 -6.26
N SER A 259 -17.56 -17.50 -5.88
CA SER A 259 -18.61 -16.70 -5.21
C SER A 259 -18.47 -16.54 -3.71
N THR A 260 -17.98 -17.61 -3.09
CA THR A 260 -17.93 -17.86 -1.67
C THR A 260 -17.27 -19.23 -1.57
N SER A 261 -16.22 -19.32 -0.77
CA SER A 261 -15.86 -20.44 0.10
C SER A 261 -16.69 -21.75 -0.01
N ALA A 262 -16.65 -22.40 -1.17
CA ALA A 262 -17.24 -23.71 -1.34
C ALA A 262 -16.34 -24.75 -0.66
N ASN A 263 -16.93 -25.39 0.35
CA ASN A 263 -16.61 -26.64 1.01
C ASN A 263 -15.56 -27.49 0.26
N ARG A 264 -14.39 -27.69 0.85
CA ARG A 264 -13.75 -29.01 0.69
C ARG A 264 -14.36 -29.95 1.73
N PHE A 265 -14.99 -31.01 1.24
CA PHE A 265 -15.34 -32.17 2.05
C PHE A 265 -14.04 -32.74 2.65
N ARG A 266 -13.86 -32.65 3.97
CA ARG A 266 -12.89 -33.48 4.69
C ARG A 266 -13.56 -34.07 5.93
N GLY A 267 -14.32 -35.14 5.72
CA GLY A 267 -14.82 -35.99 6.78
C GLY A 267 -16.09 -35.45 7.46
N PRO A 268 -16.68 -36.25 8.37
CA PRO A 268 -18.10 -36.18 8.72
C PRO A 268 -18.52 -34.96 9.56
N ASP A 269 -17.60 -34.20 10.17
CA ASP A 269 -17.96 -33.18 11.16
C ASP A 269 -17.10 -31.91 11.06
N MET A 270 -17.16 -31.19 9.94
CA MET A 270 -17.03 -29.71 9.81
C MET A 270 -16.76 -29.33 8.36
N VAL A 271 -17.53 -28.38 7.85
CA VAL A 271 -17.29 -27.71 6.57
C VAL A 271 -16.68 -26.36 6.91
N GLU A 272 -15.36 -26.22 6.75
CA GLU A 272 -14.73 -24.90 6.84
C GLU A 272 -14.76 -24.22 5.47
N THR A 273 -15.54 -23.16 5.44
CA THR A 273 -15.70 -22.17 4.40
C THR A 273 -14.39 -21.38 4.26
N ILE A 274 -13.51 -21.75 3.31
CA ILE A 274 -12.24 -21.04 3.08
C ILE A 274 -12.50 -19.76 2.28
N ASN A 275 -12.53 -18.61 2.95
CA ASN A 275 -12.55 -17.33 2.26
C ASN A 275 -11.12 -16.90 1.91
N CYS A 276 -10.91 -16.55 0.65
CA CYS A 276 -9.61 -16.21 0.11
C CYS A 276 -9.42 -14.68 0.12
N ALA A 277 -8.21 -14.25 0.45
CA ALA A 277 -7.87 -12.85 0.60
C ALA A 277 -7.47 -12.20 -0.74
N VAL A 278 -7.47 -10.86 -0.74
CA VAL A 278 -7.10 -10.03 -1.88
C VAL A 278 -5.70 -9.45 -1.64
N ARG A 279 -4.80 -9.75 -2.57
CA ARG A 279 -3.42 -9.25 -2.56
C ARG A 279 -3.16 -8.46 -3.84
N PRO A 280 -3.48 -7.15 -3.87
CA PRO A 280 -3.41 -6.34 -5.08
C PRO A 280 -1.97 -6.17 -5.58
N ALA A 281 -1.85 -6.00 -6.89
CA ALA A 281 -0.65 -5.61 -7.60
C ALA A 281 -0.96 -4.47 -8.58
N LEU A 282 0.04 -3.64 -8.85
CA LEU A 282 -0.08 -2.52 -9.79
C LEU A 282 1.28 -2.10 -10.34
N TRP A 283 1.24 -1.35 -11.44
CA TRP A 283 2.41 -0.67 -12.00
C TRP A 283 2.40 0.80 -11.58
N ILE A 284 3.50 1.25 -10.97
CA ILE A 284 3.71 2.67 -10.63
C ILE A 284 4.61 3.28 -11.71
N ASP A 285 4.14 4.35 -12.32
CA ASP A 285 4.85 5.21 -13.25
C ASP A 285 5.78 6.16 -12.48
N LEU A 286 7.07 6.02 -12.68
CA LEU A 286 8.12 6.84 -12.08
C LEU A 286 8.36 8.14 -12.86
N ASP A 287 7.72 8.33 -14.01
CA ASP A 287 7.81 9.52 -14.85
C ASP A 287 6.51 10.35 -14.86
N ALA A 288 5.45 9.86 -14.21
CA ALA A 288 4.15 10.55 -14.17
C ALA A 288 4.28 12.06 -13.84
N PRO A 289 3.63 12.95 -14.62
CA PRO A 289 3.75 14.38 -14.43
C PRO A 289 3.20 14.84 -13.06
N HIS A 290 3.79 15.92 -12.54
CA HIS A 290 3.39 16.58 -11.30
C HIS A 290 2.25 17.57 -11.51
#